data_AF-A0A523AR77-F1
#
_entry.id   AF-A0A523AR77-F1
#
_cell.length_a   1.000
_cell.length_b   1.000
_cell.length_c   1.000
_cell.angle_alpha   90.00
_cell.angle_beta   90.00
_cell.angle_gamma   90.00
#
_symmetry.space_group_name_H-M   'P 1'
#
loop_
_entity.id
_entity.type
_entity.pdbx_description
1 polymer ?
#
loop_
_entity_poly.entity_id
_entity_poly.type
_entity_poly.pdbx_seq_one_letter_code
_entity_poly.pdbx_strand_id
1 'polypeptide(L)' 'LPALVRRPLDVTGVGDAITATLALALAAGGSLEEAAKLANYAGAIVACKKGLTTASSSELRASLREGKAFFRRMLGE' A
#
# COMPACT_ATOMS: atom_id res chain seq x y z
N LEU A 1 -0.56 10.69 -7.15
CA LEU A 1 -0.84 10.57 -5.70
C LEU A 1 0.47 10.75 -4.94
N PRO A 2 0.49 11.43 -3.78
CA PRO A 2 1.71 11.52 -2.96
C PRO A 2 1.99 10.21 -2.23
N ALA A 3 3.26 9.95 -1.89
CA ALA A 3 3.66 8.82 -1.07
C ALA A 3 3.07 8.93 0.36
N LEU A 4 2.55 7.82 0.89
CA LEU A 4 1.98 7.77 2.24
C LEU A 4 3.06 7.63 3.33
N VAL A 5 4.22 7.10 2.97
CA VAL A 5 5.37 6.88 3.85
C VAL A 5 6.54 7.72 3.33
N ARG A 6 7.16 8.52 4.21
CA ARG A 6 8.32 9.36 3.84
C ARG A 6 9.65 8.64 4.00
N ARG A 7 9.73 7.66 4.90
CA ARG A 7 10.93 6.89 5.22
C ARG A 7 10.57 5.40 5.21
N PRO A 8 10.59 4.76 4.03
CA PRO A 8 10.30 3.33 3.94
C PRO A 8 11.41 2.52 4.61
N LEU A 9 11.06 1.33 5.11
CA LEU A 9 11.98 0.39 5.74
C LEU A 9 12.74 -0.44 4.69
N ASP A 10 12.04 -0.87 3.64
CA ASP A 10 12.57 -1.61 2.50
C ASP A 10 11.75 -1.22 1.25
N VAL A 11 12.34 -1.26 0.06
CA VAL A 11 11.64 -0.95 -1.20
C VAL A 11 11.49 -2.17 -2.11
N THR A 12 12.03 -3.32 -1.69
CA THR A 12 11.97 -4.58 -2.43
C THR A 12 10.51 -5.02 -2.59
N GLY A 13 10.06 -5.22 -3.84
CA GLY A 13 8.69 -5.67 -4.15
C GLY A 13 7.59 -4.61 -4.06
N VAL A 14 7.91 -3.35 -3.75
CA VAL A 14 6.92 -2.25 -3.69
C VAL A 14 6.27 -2.02 -5.06
N GLY A 15 7.05 -2.04 -6.14
CA GLY A 15 6.55 -1.89 -7.51
C GLY A 15 5.61 -3.01 -7.93
N ASP A 16 5.91 -4.24 -7.52
CA ASP A 16 5.07 -5.41 -7.80
C ASP A 16 3.73 -5.30 -7.06
N ALA A 17 3.75 -4.89 -5.78
CA ALA A 17 2.54 -4.68 -5.00
C ALA A 17 1.65 -3.57 -5.57
N ILE A 18 2.26 -2.46 -6.02
CA ILE A 18 1.54 -1.38 -6.70
C ILE A 18 0.89 -1.90 -7.98
N THR A 19 1.66 -2.58 -8.84
CA THR A 19 1.20 -3.05 -10.15
C THR A 19 0.10 -4.10 -10.01
N ALA A 20 0.30 -5.09 -9.14
CA ALA A 20 -0.68 -6.15 -8.89
C ALA A 20 -1.99 -5.59 -8.33
N THR A 21 -1.92 -4.66 -7.38
CA THR A 21 -3.11 -4.05 -6.77
C THR A 21 -3.84 -3.14 -7.75
N LEU A 22 -3.11 -2.36 -8.55
CA LEU A 22 -3.68 -1.50 -9.59
C LEU A 22 -4.44 -2.36 -10.62
N ALA A 23 -3.80 -3.40 -11.14
CA ALA A 23 -4.39 -4.32 -12.10
C ALA A 23 -5.63 -5.02 -11.53
N LEU A 24 -5.55 -5.51 -10.28
CA LEU A 24 -6.67 -6.16 -9.61
C LEU A 24 -7.88 -5.22 -9.45
N ALA A 25 -7.65 -3.99 -8.99
CA ALA A 25 -8.73 -3.02 -8.79
C ALA A 25 -9.40 -2.61 -10.10
N LEU A 26 -8.61 -2.42 -11.17
CA LEU A 26 -9.14 -2.16 -12.50
C LEU A 26 -9.93 -3.36 -13.04
N ALA A 27 -9.41 -4.58 -12.88
CA ALA A 27 -10.10 -5.80 -13.30
C ALA A 27 -11.42 -6.04 -12.53
N ALA A 28 -11.50 -5.56 -11.29
CA ALA A 28 -12.73 -5.57 -10.48
C ALA A 28 -13.74 -4.47 -10.87
N GLY A 29 -13.46 -3.66 -11.91
CA GLY A 29 -14.34 -2.59 -12.37
C GLY A 29 -14.16 -1.26 -11.63
N GLY A 30 -13.12 -1.13 -10.80
CA GLY A 30 -12.79 0.13 -10.16
C GLY A 30 -12.30 1.18 -11.16
N SER A 31 -12.54 2.45 -10.87
CA SER A 31 -11.96 3.55 -11.64
C SER A 31 -10.44 3.59 -11.49
N LEU A 32 -9.75 4.25 -12.43
CA LEU A 32 -8.31 4.45 -12.35
C LEU A 32 -7.90 5.19 -11.06
N GLU A 33 -8.72 6.12 -10.59
CA GLU A 33 -8.46 6.86 -9.36
C GLU A 33 -8.55 5.95 -8.12
N GLU A 34 -9.59 5.12 -8.02
CA GLU A 34 -9.75 4.16 -6.92
C GLU A 34 -8.63 3.12 -6.93
N ALA A 35 -8.31 2.60 -8.11
CA ALA A 35 -7.22 1.64 -8.29
C ALA A 35 -5.88 2.23 -7.89
N ALA A 36 -5.56 3.46 -8.34
CA ALA A 36 -4.34 4.15 -7.98
C ALA A 36 -4.25 4.43 -6.48
N LYS A 37 -5.37 4.82 -5.85
CA LYS A 37 -5.43 5.01 -4.39
C LYS A 37 -5.11 3.70 -3.68
N LEU A 38 -5.82 2.61 -4.01
CA LEU A 38 -5.62 1.31 -3.37
C LEU A 38 -4.18 0.79 -3.56
N ALA A 39 -3.63 0.94 -4.76
CA ALA A 39 -2.25 0.56 -5.08
C ALA A 39 -1.22 1.36 -4.27
N ASN A 40 -1.45 2.67 -4.06
CA ASN A 40 -0.59 3.50 -3.23
C ASN A 40 -0.55 3.02 -1.77
N TYR A 41 -1.70 2.58 -1.23
CA TYR A 41 -1.77 1.97 0.10
C TYR A 41 -1.05 0.61 0.14
N ALA A 42 -1.25 -0.25 -0.85
CA ALA A 42 -0.55 -1.54 -0.92
C ALA A 42 0.97 -1.39 -0.97
N GLY A 43 1.47 -0.49 -1.83
CA GLY A 43 2.89 -0.19 -1.92
C GLY A 43 3.46 0.35 -0.61
N ALA A 44 2.73 1.26 0.06
CA ALA A 44 3.14 1.79 1.35
C ALA A 44 3.19 0.73 2.46
N ILE A 45 2.27 -0.24 2.47
CA ILE A 45 2.28 -1.37 3.42
C ILE A 45 3.54 -2.22 3.20
N VAL A 46 3.83 -2.59 1.96
CA VAL A 46 5.03 -3.38 1.63
C VAL A 46 6.29 -2.62 1.97
N ALA A 47 6.31 -1.31 1.73
CA ALA A 47 7.46 -0.46 2.03
C ALA A 47 7.78 -0.35 3.53
N CYS A 48 6.84 -0.69 4.42
CA CYS A 48 7.03 -0.73 5.87
C CYS A 48 7.44 -2.12 6.40
N LYS A 49 7.72 -3.09 5.52
CA LYS A 49 8.10 -4.46 5.88
C LYS A 49 9.47 -4.80 5.29
N LYS A 50 10.18 -5.77 5.87
CA LYS A 50 11.50 -6.20 5.40
C LYS A 50 11.40 -7.38 4.42
N GLY A 51 12.08 -7.31 3.28
CA GLY A 51 12.14 -8.36 2.27
C GLY A 51 10.92 -8.42 1.32
N LEU A 52 10.82 -9.50 0.55
CA LEU A 52 9.73 -9.76 -0.39
C LEU A 52 8.44 -10.09 0.35
N THR A 53 7.65 -9.06 0.66
CA THR A 53 6.41 -9.19 1.42
C THR A 53 5.20 -8.74 0.61
N THR A 54 4.01 -9.01 1.14
CA THR A 54 2.73 -8.68 0.50
C THR A 54 1.89 -7.77 1.40
N ALA A 55 0.95 -7.04 0.80
CA ALA A 55 -0.09 -6.31 1.52
C ALA A 55 -1.33 -7.20 1.65
N SER A 56 -1.75 -7.51 2.88
CA SER A 56 -2.96 -8.30 3.12
C SER A 56 -4.22 -7.45 3.02
N SER A 57 -5.36 -8.10 2.79
CA SER A 57 -6.65 -7.40 2.71
C SER A 57 -7.08 -6.75 4.04
N SER A 58 -6.64 -7.29 5.18
CA SER A 58 -6.88 -6.71 6.51
C SER A 58 -6.05 -5.44 6.72
N GLU A 59 -4.77 -5.46 6.35
CA GLU A 59 -3.89 -4.28 6.40
C GLU A 59 -4.38 -3.18 5.46
N LEU A 60 -4.79 -3.53 4.24
CA LEU A 60 -5.39 -2.57 3.32
C LEU A 60 -6.62 -1.90 3.92
N ARG A 61 -7.56 -2.68 4.46
CA ARG A 61 -8.76 -2.14 5.12
C ARG A 61 -8.43 -1.27 6.33
N ALA A 62 -7.47 -1.66 7.16
CA ALA A 62 -7.03 -0.85 8.29
C ALA A 62 -6.40 0.46 7.83
N SER A 63 -5.48 0.39 6.88
CA SER A 63 -4.77 1.55 6.33
C SER A 63 -5.71 2.55 5.65
N LEU A 64 -6.76 2.09 4.97
CA LEU A 64 -7.80 2.97 4.38
C LEU A 64 -8.64 3.70 5.43
N ARG A 65 -8.91 3.08 6.60
CA ARG A 65 -9.66 3.72 7.69
C ARG A 65 -8.81 4.68 8.51
N GLU A 66 -7.56 4.31 8.81
CA GLU A 66 -6.67 5.02 9.73
C GLU A 66 -5.74 6.02 9.01
N GLY A 67 -5.55 5.89 7.69
CA GLY A 67 -4.66 6.75 6.90
C GLY A 67 -3.22 6.75 7.40
N LYS A 68 -2.62 7.93 7.57
CA LYS A 68 -1.21 8.09 8.01
C LYS A 68 -0.94 7.54 9.42
N ALA A 69 -1.94 7.45 10.30
CA ALA A 69 -1.77 6.92 11.64
C ALA A 69 -1.39 5.44 11.63
N PHE A 70 -1.94 4.67 10.68
CA PHE A 70 -1.60 3.26 10.47
C PHE A 70 -0.09 3.07 10.23
N PHE A 71 0.47 3.86 9.30
CA PHE A 71 1.86 3.72 8.90
C PHE A 71 2.85 4.15 9.98
N ARG A 72 2.54 5.20 10.76
CA ARG A 72 3.36 5.60 11.92
C ARG A 72 3.48 4.47 12.93
N ARG A 73 2.35 3.88 13.33
CA ARG A 73 2.31 2.72 14.23
C ARG A 73 3.08 1.52 13.68
N MET A 74 2.96 1.26 12.38
CA MET A 74 3.65 0.16 11.71
C MET A 74 5.17 0.35 11.69
N LEU A 75 5.65 1.60 11.65
CA LEU A 75 7.06 1.98 11.71
C LEU A 75 7.58 2.20 13.14
N GLY A 76 6.70 2.16 14.15
CA GLY A 76 7.06 2.41 15.55
C GLY A 76 7.23 3.88 15.92
N GLU A 77 6.58 4.79 15.18
CA GLU A 77 6.55 6.26 15.41
C GLU A 77 5.32 6.73 16.19
#